data_AF-A0A1Y5HRP0-F1
#
_entry.id   AF-A0A1Y5HRP0-F1
#
_cell.length_a   1.000
_cell.length_b   1.000
_cell.length_c   1.000
_cell.angle_alpha   90.00
_cell.angle_beta   90.00
_cell.angle_gamma   90.00
#
_symmetry.space_group_name_H-M   'P 1'
#
loop_
_entity.id
_entity.type
_entity.pdbx_description
1 polymer ?
#
loop_
_entity_poly.entity_id
_entity_poly.type
_entity_poly.pdbx_seq_one_letter_code
_entity_poly.pdbx_strand_id
1 'polypeptide(L)'
;MLHITGRRADGYHELQTIFQFLDFGDELSYKTRADNKLTLDPEIAGVNFDDNLIIKAARSLQNHPKAKNKTLGADIKLTKILPMGGGLGGGSSNAATTMLALNKLWQLDLSLDELAEIGV
;
A
#
# COMPACT_ATOMS: atom_id res chain seq x y z
N MET A 1 -23.62 -0.58 -4.68
CA MET A 1 -24.23 -0.69 -3.34
C MET A 1 -23.40 -1.67 -2.53
N LEU A 2 -23.20 -1.41 -1.24
CA LEU A 2 -22.50 -2.28 -0.30
C LEU A 2 -23.54 -3.08 0.49
N HIS A 3 -23.44 -4.41 0.48
CA HIS A 3 -24.31 -5.30 1.23
C HIS A 3 -23.48 -6.14 2.20
N ILE A 4 -23.94 -6.25 3.45
CA ILE A 4 -23.45 -7.23 4.43
C ILE A 4 -24.28 -8.50 4.24
N THR A 5 -23.63 -9.59 3.85
CA THR A 5 -24.31 -10.86 3.52
C THR A 5 -24.28 -11.86 4.68
N GLY A 6 -23.39 -11.66 5.65
CA GLY A 6 -23.22 -12.56 6.78
C GLY A 6 -22.16 -12.07 7.75
N ARG A 7 -22.04 -12.79 8.87
CA ARG A 7 -20.97 -12.59 9.86
C ARG A 7 -20.32 -13.93 10.16
N ARG A 8 -19.00 -13.97 10.04
CA ARG A 8 -18.16 -15.14 10.30
C ARG A 8 -17.99 -15.38 11.79
N ALA A 9 -17.55 -16.59 12.15
CA ALA A 9 -17.28 -16.98 13.53
C ALA A 9 -16.12 -16.18 14.17
N ASP A 10 -15.19 -15.67 13.36
CA ASP A 10 -14.09 -14.79 13.79
C ASP A 10 -14.50 -13.30 13.94
N GLY A 11 -15.78 -12.99 13.74
CA GLY A 11 -16.34 -11.66 13.90
C GLY A 11 -16.30 -10.78 12.66
N TYR A 12 -15.64 -11.19 11.57
CA TYR A 12 -15.61 -10.47 10.30
C TYR A 12 -16.96 -10.54 9.57
N HIS A 13 -17.28 -9.50 8.80
CA HIS A 13 -18.49 -9.47 7.96
C HIS A 13 -18.16 -9.92 6.54
N GLU A 14 -19.04 -10.73 5.98
CA GLU A 14 -19.03 -11.03 4.54
C GLU A 14 -19.70 -9.90 3.80
N LEU A 15 -19.07 -9.43 2.72
CA LEU A 15 -19.49 -8.27 1.97
C LEU A 15 -19.69 -8.63 0.50
N GLN A 16 -20.75 -8.08 -0.08
CA GLN A 16 -20.91 -7.98 -1.52
C GLN A 16 -20.94 -6.51 -1.90
N THR A 17 -20.05 -6.10 -2.78
CA THR A 17 -19.92 -4.70 -3.17
C THR A 17 -19.44 -4.57 -4.62
N ILE A 18 -19.49 -3.36 -5.14
CA ILE A 18 -18.92 -2.98 -6.44
C ILE A 18 -17.92 -1.86 -6.18
N PHE A 19 -16.73 -1.97 -6.76
CA PHE A 19 -15.72 -0.92 -6.74
C PHE A 19 -15.69 -0.19 -8.08
N GLN A 20 -15.51 1.13 -8.01
CA GLN A 20 -15.27 1.98 -9.17
C GLN A 20 -14.18 2.98 -8.82
N PHE A 21 -13.20 3.13 -9.72
CA PHE A 21 -12.17 4.15 -9.57
C PHE A 21 -12.71 5.52 -9.97
N LEU A 22 -12.19 6.55 -9.29
CA LEU A 22 -12.40 7.94 -9.66
C LEU A 22 -11.13 8.45 -10.33
N ASP A 23 -11.27 9.38 -11.27
CA ASP A 23 -10.15 10.15 -11.83
C ASP A 23 -9.76 11.29 -10.87
N PHE A 24 -9.52 10.92 -9.61
CA PHE A 24 -9.19 11.81 -8.50
C PHE A 24 -8.53 10.99 -7.38
N GLY A 25 -7.40 11.46 -6.87
CA GLY A 25 -6.64 10.71 -5.88
C GLY A 25 -5.43 11.46 -5.36
N ASP A 26 -4.66 10.77 -4.52
CA ASP A 26 -3.35 11.26 -4.07
C ASP A 26 -2.28 11.03 -5.14
N GLU A 27 -1.16 11.75 -5.02
CA GLU A 27 0.02 11.51 -5.86
C GLU A 27 1.18 10.96 -5.03
N LEU A 28 1.86 9.94 -5.56
CA LEU A 28 2.99 9.28 -4.91
C LEU A 28 4.20 9.32 -5.84
N SER A 29 5.35 9.71 -5.29
CA SER A 29 6.64 9.73 -5.97
C SER A 29 7.64 8.85 -5.22
N TYR A 30 8.53 8.19 -5.96
CA TYR A 30 9.47 7.23 -5.40
C TYR A 30 10.87 7.47 -5.96
N LYS A 31 11.87 7.43 -5.09
CA LYS A 31 13.29 7.40 -5.46
C LYS A 31 13.96 6.20 -4.80
N THR A 32 14.51 5.29 -5.60
CA THR A 32 15.18 4.09 -5.08
C THR A 32 16.43 4.44 -4.27
N ARG A 33 16.65 3.68 -3.20
CA ARG A 33 17.85 3.71 -2.38
C ARG A 33 18.46 2.32 -2.29
N ALA A 34 19.74 2.26 -1.91
CA ALA A 34 20.50 1.01 -1.78
C ALA A 34 21.01 0.76 -0.34
N ASP A 35 20.42 1.44 0.66
CA ASP A 35 20.83 1.41 2.07
C ASP A 35 19.79 0.77 3.00
N ASN A 36 18.82 0.03 2.45
CA ASN A 36 17.71 -0.59 3.17
C ASN A 36 16.78 0.37 3.93
N LYS A 37 16.90 1.69 3.70
CA LYS A 37 16.06 2.69 4.40
C LYS A 37 14.82 3.02 3.59
N LEU A 38 13.71 3.18 4.32
CA LEU A 38 12.47 3.75 3.82
C LEU A 38 12.30 5.13 4.46
N THR A 39 11.87 6.12 3.68
CA THR A 39 11.45 7.42 4.19
C THR A 39 10.08 7.77 3.59
N LEU A 40 9.31 8.58 4.30
CA LEU A 40 8.01 9.09 3.85
C LEU A 40 7.91 10.57 4.17
N ASP A 41 7.65 11.38 3.15
CA ASP A 41 7.46 12.83 3.27
C ASP A 41 6.14 13.26 2.61
N PRO A 42 5.30 14.09 3.27
CA PRO A 42 5.40 14.48 4.67
C PRO A 42 4.97 13.33 5.61
N GLU A 43 5.27 13.48 6.89
CA GLU A 43 4.60 12.67 7.92
C GLU A 43 3.09 12.97 7.91
N ILE A 44 2.27 11.93 8.03
CA ILE A 44 0.82 12.08 8.15
C ILE A 44 0.48 12.23 9.63
N ALA A 45 -0.07 13.38 10.01
CA ALA A 45 -0.46 13.64 11.39
C ALA A 45 -1.36 12.53 11.96
N GLY A 46 -1.00 12.01 13.13
CA GLY A 46 -1.75 10.94 13.81
C GLY A 46 -1.49 9.53 13.28
N VAL A 47 -0.57 9.34 12.33
CA VAL A 47 -0.15 8.03 11.84
C VAL A 47 1.34 7.85 12.06
N ASN A 48 1.71 6.90 12.93
CA ASN A 48 3.12 6.56 13.13
C ASN A 48 3.74 6.02 11.84
N PHE A 49 5.04 6.22 11.66
CA PHE A 49 5.78 5.78 10.47
C PHE A 49 5.56 4.30 10.15
N ASP A 50 5.79 3.41 11.13
CA ASP A 50 5.63 1.96 10.94
C ASP A 50 4.16 1.51 10.79
N ASP A 51 3.20 2.35 11.19
CA ASP A 51 1.78 2.07 11.04
C ASP A 51 1.21 2.48 9.69
N ASN A 52 1.91 3.37 8.98
CA ASN A 52 1.51 3.88 7.68
C ASN A 52 1.47 2.76 6.63
N LEU A 53 0.34 2.64 5.93
CA LEU A 53 0.12 1.58 4.94
C LEU A 53 1.11 1.63 3.76
N ILE A 54 1.63 2.82 3.40
CA ILE A 54 2.69 2.98 2.41
C ILE A 54 3.97 2.28 2.89
N ILE A 55 4.36 2.53 4.15
CA ILE A 55 5.55 1.95 4.75
C ILE A 55 5.38 0.45 4.95
N LYS A 56 4.23 0.00 5.44
CA LYS A 56 3.90 -1.44 5.56
C LYS A 56 4.01 -2.15 4.22
N ALA A 57 3.43 -1.59 3.16
CA ALA A 57 3.52 -2.14 1.81
C ALA A 57 4.98 -2.26 1.31
N ALA A 58 5.77 -1.19 1.46
CA ALA A 58 7.18 -1.19 1.08
C ALA A 58 8.00 -2.23 1.88
N ARG A 59 7.74 -2.35 3.19
CA ARG A 59 8.41 -3.34 4.06
C ARG A 59 8.05 -4.77 3.70
N SER A 60 6.78 -5.04 3.38
CA SER A 60 6.34 -6.36 2.93
C SER A 60 7.11 -6.80 1.69
N LEU A 61 7.36 -5.88 0.75
CA LEU A 61 8.19 -6.15 -0.42
C LEU A 61 9.68 -6.32 -0.06
N GLN A 62 10.24 -5.51 0.84
CA GLN A 62 11.63 -5.69 1.32
C GLN A 62 11.85 -7.08 1.94
N ASN A 63 10.85 -7.58 2.67
CA ASN A 63 10.92 -8.88 3.36
C ASN A 63 10.57 -10.08 2.46
N HIS A 64 10.09 -9.83 1.24
CA HIS A 64 9.71 -10.88 0.31
C HIS A 64 10.92 -11.73 -0.13
N PRO A 65 10.80 -13.05 -0.36
CA PRO A 65 11.90 -13.90 -0.80
C PRO A 65 12.69 -13.38 -2.02
N LYS A 66 12.00 -12.76 -2.99
CA LYS A 66 12.65 -12.14 -4.18
C LYS A 66 13.50 -10.90 -3.84
N ALA A 67 13.38 -10.36 -2.63
CA ALA A 67 14.11 -9.21 -2.12
C ALA A 67 15.20 -9.55 -1.08
N LYS A 68 15.20 -10.76 -0.50
CA LYS A 68 15.98 -11.13 0.71
C LYS A 68 17.50 -10.84 0.68
N ASN A 69 18.10 -10.70 -0.50
CA ASN A 69 19.54 -10.43 -0.66
C ASN A 69 19.85 -9.04 -1.25
N LYS A 70 18.84 -8.18 -1.37
CA LYS A 70 18.95 -6.84 -1.95
C LYS A 70 18.82 -5.80 -0.84
N THR A 71 19.68 -4.78 -0.83
CA THR A 71 19.59 -3.65 0.13
C THR A 71 18.57 -2.59 -0.33
N LEU A 72 17.36 -3.03 -0.65
CA LEU A 72 16.33 -2.19 -1.27
C LEU A 72 15.84 -1.14 -0.29
N GLY A 73 15.87 0.13 -0.70
CA GLY A 73 15.23 1.22 0.03
C GLY A 73 14.52 2.17 -0.92
N ALA A 74 13.81 3.14 -0.36
CA ALA A 74 13.12 4.17 -1.12
C ALA A 74 12.91 5.44 -0.30
N ASP A 75 13.09 6.60 -0.95
CA ASP A 75 12.46 7.84 -0.51
C ASP A 75 11.08 7.94 -1.15
N ILE A 76 10.05 8.07 -0.32
CA ILE A 76 8.66 8.09 -0.75
C ILE A 76 8.09 9.47 -0.44
N LYS A 77 7.47 10.10 -1.43
CA LYS A 77 6.77 11.37 -1.26
C LYS A 77 5.29 11.20 -1.56
N LEU A 78 4.45 11.70 -0.66
CA LEU A 78 2.99 11.69 -0.78
C LEU A 78 2.48 13.13 -0.88
N THR A 79 1.78 13.43 -1.96
CA THR A 79 0.91 14.61 -2.04
C THR A 79 -0.51 14.15 -1.75
N LYS A 80 -0.93 14.35 -0.49
CA LYS A 80 -2.24 13.91 0.01
C LYS A 80 -3.34 14.88 -0.43
N ILE A 81 -4.32 14.36 -1.15
CA ILE A 81 -5.50 15.09 -1.63
C ILE A 81 -6.77 14.47 -1.04
N LEU A 82 -6.84 13.15 -0.94
CA LEU A 82 -7.97 12.44 -0.37
C LEU A 82 -8.04 12.67 1.16
N PRO A 83 -9.24 12.84 1.74
CA PRO A 83 -9.39 12.93 3.18
C PRO A 83 -8.96 11.63 3.86
N MET A 84 -8.51 11.73 5.11
CA MET A 84 -8.28 10.56 5.95
C MET A 84 -9.61 9.88 6.28
N GLY A 85 -9.74 8.60 5.95
CA GLY A 85 -10.99 7.85 6.14
C GLY A 85 -12.05 8.17 5.08
N GLY A 86 -13.31 8.33 5.49
CA GLY A 86 -14.41 8.73 4.61
C GLY A 86 -14.95 7.65 3.65
N GLY A 87 -14.42 6.42 3.70
CA GLY A 87 -14.89 5.31 2.86
C GLY A 87 -14.42 5.34 1.40
N LEU A 88 -13.46 6.21 1.06
CA LEU A 88 -12.91 6.34 -0.29
C LEU A 88 -11.75 5.37 -0.60
N GLY A 89 -11.26 4.63 0.40
CA GLY A 89 -10.18 3.67 0.21
C GLY A 89 -8.80 4.29 -0.04
N GLY A 90 -8.57 5.56 0.31
CA GLY A 90 -7.32 6.26 0.02
C GLY A 90 -6.07 5.57 0.58
N GLY A 91 -6.11 5.07 1.83
CA GLY A 91 -4.99 4.34 2.42
C GLY A 91 -4.65 3.04 1.68
N SER A 92 -5.67 2.25 1.33
CA SER A 92 -5.51 1.04 0.53
C SER A 92 -4.98 1.34 -0.88
N SER A 93 -5.47 2.42 -1.51
CA SER A 93 -4.97 2.91 -2.79
C SER A 93 -3.48 3.30 -2.72
N ASN A 94 -3.06 3.99 -1.65
CA ASN A 94 -1.66 4.36 -1.45
C ASN A 94 -0.75 3.12 -1.26
N ALA A 95 -1.22 2.11 -0.51
CA ALA A 95 -0.49 0.85 -0.33
C ALA A 95 -0.35 0.07 -1.65
N ALA A 96 -1.46 -0.13 -2.37
CA ALA A 96 -1.46 -0.83 -3.65
C ALA A 96 -0.55 -0.13 -4.68
N THR A 97 -0.63 1.21 -4.76
CA THR A 97 0.24 2.01 -5.63
C THR A 97 1.72 1.83 -5.27
N THR A 98 2.04 1.80 -3.97
CA THR A 98 3.40 1.56 -3.47
C THR A 98 3.90 0.18 -3.85
N MET A 99 3.06 -0.86 -3.73
CA MET A 99 3.44 -2.21 -4.14
C MET A 99 3.75 -2.28 -5.63
N LEU A 100 2.87 -1.72 -6.48
CA LEU A 100 3.06 -1.71 -7.93
C LEU A 100 4.33 -0.95 -8.34
N ALA A 101 4.53 0.25 -7.79
CA ALA A 101 5.67 1.09 -8.10
C ALA A 101 6.99 0.44 -7.67
N LEU A 102 7.08 -0.02 -6.43
CA LEU A 102 8.32 -0.59 -5.89
C LEU A 102 8.62 -1.99 -6.45
N ASN A 103 7.61 -2.81 -6.75
CA ASN A 103 7.81 -4.06 -7.48
C ASN A 103 8.54 -3.82 -8.82
N LYS A 104 8.12 -2.78 -9.55
CA LYS A 104 8.76 -2.38 -10.81
C LYS A 104 10.14 -1.76 -10.60
N LEU A 105 10.27 -0.80 -9.69
CA LEU A 105 11.53 -0.07 -9.44
C LEU A 105 12.62 -0.97 -8.87
N TRP A 106 12.26 -1.95 -8.05
CA TRP A 106 13.18 -2.91 -7.45
C TRP A 106 13.35 -4.20 -8.26
N GLN A 107 12.67 -4.30 -9.41
CA GLN A 107 12.73 -5.45 -10.33
C GLN A 107 12.51 -6.76 -9.57
N LEU A 108 11.37 -6.84 -8.87
CA LEU A 108 10.98 -8.04 -8.14
C LEU A 108 10.15 -8.99 -9.00
N ASP A 109 9.62 -8.51 -10.13
CA ASP A 109 8.84 -9.30 -11.10
C ASP A 109 7.76 -10.15 -10.43
N LEU A 110 7.08 -9.56 -9.44
CA LEU A 110 5.86 -10.14 -8.86
C LEU A 110 4.69 -9.86 -9.80
N SER A 111 3.88 -10.89 -10.01
CA SER A 111 2.59 -10.81 -10.69
C SER A 111 1.59 -9.99 -9.88
N LEU A 112 0.52 -9.54 -10.54
CA LEU A 112 -0.57 -8.84 -9.84
C LEU A 112 -1.22 -9.71 -8.77
N ASP A 113 -1.32 -11.02 -9.00
CA ASP A 113 -1.89 -11.97 -8.03
C ASP A 113 -1.00 -12.09 -6.78
N GLU A 114 0.32 -12.24 -6.96
CA GLU A 114 1.28 -12.23 -5.84
C GLU A 114 1.21 -10.92 -5.05
N LEU A 115 1.09 -9.77 -5.72
CA LEU A 115 0.94 -8.47 -5.04
C LEU A 115 -0.40 -8.36 -4.30
N ALA A 116 -1.48 -8.88 -4.89
CA ALA A 116 -2.79 -8.90 -4.24
C ALA A 116 -2.77 -9.76 -2.98
N GLU A 117 -2.14 -10.94 -3.02
CA GLU A 117 -1.97 -11.82 -1.84
C GLU A 117 -1.17 -11.14 -0.71
N ILE A 118 -0.13 -10.37 -1.04
CA ILE A 118 0.65 -9.61 -0.04
C ILE A 118 -0.16 -8.44 0.54
N GLY A 119 -1.12 -7.90 -0.22
CA GLY A 119 -1.95 -6.75 0.18
C GLY A 119 -3.14 -7.06 1.09
N VAL A 120 -3.38 -8.34 1.42
CA VAL A 120 -4.47 -8.82 2.29
C VAL A 120 -4.10 -8.73 3.77
#